data_AF-A0A7S3DV74-F1
#
_entry.id   AF-A0A7S3DV74-F1
#
_cell.length_a   1.000
_cell.length_b   1.000
_cell.length_c   1.000
_cell.angle_alpha   90.00
_cell.angle_beta   90.00
_cell.angle_gamma   90.00
#
_symmetry.space_group_name_H-M   'P 1'
#
loop_
_entity.id
_entity.type
_entity.pdbx_description
1 polymer ?
#
loop_
_entity_poly.entity_id
_entity_poly.type
_entity_poly.pdbx_seq_one_letter_code
_entity_poly.pdbx_strand_id
1 'polypeptide(L)'
;SDLDSYSSADSYQKKRKHSKKRKSKEPSSKSKRRKRARQEEKSSRKTQPDQAQQNLPSFQLADALVELFTKHPGMAEDLPILLIRLCSGSSFSLQQSEAQEALENVLVLLEPYGVEKDATGSFLWHAPRPGAAARSNHHELTLVRVVRALLDQMGFSAAVVLDYEKGGKQPASVSNLDKNVVTSPSPNPKRPSVAAAQKPSAAHDSSKDIPVLVQRIIGSFPGLDKELIGLCETILEGESVALDGIPNENLKDALSSLMEMCSLEKCEMEDDEDEDEDTDQKNEEPETTNSPTIGYGLPEGPAQGTAQTSIKNVIQA
;
A
#
# COMPACT_ATOMS: atom_id res chain seq x y z
N SER A 1 48.18 35.61 30.36
CA SER A 1 48.97 34.57 31.04
C SER A 1 47.98 33.52 31.48
N ASP A 2 47.84 32.35 30.88
CA ASP A 2 48.54 31.61 29.82
C ASP A 2 47.48 30.62 29.26
N LEU A 3 47.19 30.58 27.96
CA LEU A 3 47.82 29.72 26.93
C LEU A 3 47.85 28.23 27.30
N ASP A 4 47.08 27.42 26.54
CA ASP A 4 47.34 26.06 26.01
C ASP A 4 45.97 25.44 25.63
N SER A 5 45.48 25.40 24.38
CA SER A 5 46.04 24.97 23.09
C SER A 5 46.43 23.49 23.05
N TYR A 6 45.44 22.60 22.88
CA TYR A 6 45.66 21.24 22.38
C TYR A 6 44.91 21.00 21.08
N SER A 7 45.70 21.17 20.01
CA SER A 7 45.47 20.72 18.65
C SER A 7 45.58 19.20 18.59
N SER A 8 44.52 18.51 18.16
CA SER A 8 44.61 17.11 17.74
C SER A 8 44.42 17.02 16.24
N ALA A 9 45.56 16.95 15.55
CA ALA A 9 45.67 16.66 14.13
C ALA A 9 45.76 15.14 13.89
N ASP A 10 45.50 14.78 12.63
CA ASP A 10 45.87 13.54 11.94
C ASP A 10 45.10 12.25 12.22
N SER A 11 44.34 11.83 11.20
CA SER A 11 44.63 10.56 10.52
C SER A 11 43.78 10.43 9.25
N TYR A 12 44.31 10.95 8.14
CA TYR A 12 43.89 10.57 6.79
C TYR A 12 44.31 9.12 6.50
N GLN A 13 43.37 8.17 6.49
CA GLN A 13 43.57 6.88 5.86
C GLN A 13 42.70 6.71 4.62
N LYS A 14 43.34 6.96 3.46
CA LYS A 14 42.96 6.47 2.13
C LYS A 14 42.77 4.94 2.18
N LYS A 15 41.53 4.47 1.98
CA LYS A 15 41.24 3.09 1.52
C LYS A 15 40.46 3.21 0.20
N ARG A 16 41.18 3.07 -0.91
CA ARG A 16 41.22 1.88 -1.79
C ARG A 16 39.98 1.74 -2.67
N LYS A 17 40.12 2.32 -3.87
CA LYS A 17 39.28 2.10 -5.05
C LYS A 17 39.23 0.60 -5.39
N HIS A 18 38.05 -0.01 -5.28
CA HIS A 18 37.76 -1.29 -5.91
C HIS A 18 37.02 -1.06 -7.22
N SER A 19 37.77 -1.07 -8.33
CA SER A 19 37.21 -1.12 -9.68
C SER A 19 36.66 -2.53 -9.94
N LYS A 20 35.37 -2.78 -9.69
CA LYS A 20 34.71 -4.01 -10.13
C LYS A 20 34.37 -3.89 -11.62
N LYS A 21 35.00 -4.79 -12.36
CA LYS A 21 35.05 -4.92 -13.82
C LYS A 21 33.66 -5.33 -14.32
N ARG A 22 32.95 -4.40 -14.97
CA ARG A 22 31.73 -4.66 -15.74
C ARG A 22 31.98 -5.81 -16.74
N LYS A 23 31.36 -6.98 -16.54
CA LYS A 23 31.23 -8.00 -17.58
C LYS A 23 29.91 -7.75 -18.32
N SER A 24 30.02 -7.10 -19.48
CA SER A 24 28.97 -7.03 -20.48
C SER A 24 28.60 -8.45 -20.92
N LYS A 25 27.34 -8.85 -20.72
CA LYS A 25 26.74 -9.97 -21.46
C LYS A 25 25.81 -9.38 -22.50
N GLU A 26 26.22 -9.50 -23.76
CA GLU A 26 25.43 -9.14 -24.93
C GLU A 26 24.17 -10.02 -25.06
N PRO A 27 23.12 -9.50 -25.72
CA PRO A 27 21.85 -10.20 -25.93
C PRO A 27 21.93 -11.18 -27.11
N SER A 28 21.83 -12.47 -26.80
CA SER A 28 21.71 -13.55 -27.78
C SER A 28 20.27 -13.66 -28.30
N SER A 29 20.07 -13.09 -29.48
CA SER A 29 19.27 -13.59 -30.61
C SER A 29 18.02 -14.46 -30.37
N LYS A 30 16.88 -13.91 -30.85
CA LYS A 30 15.94 -14.52 -31.80
C LYS A 30 15.54 -15.99 -31.56
N SER A 31 14.39 -16.21 -30.93
CA SER A 31 13.57 -17.39 -31.21
C SER A 31 12.22 -17.02 -31.80
N LYS A 32 12.04 -17.54 -33.01
CA LYS A 32 10.89 -17.39 -33.90
C LYS A 32 9.72 -18.22 -33.36
N ARG A 33 8.52 -17.65 -33.48
CA ARG A 33 7.39 -18.25 -34.21
C ARG A 33 6.92 -19.62 -33.69
N ARG A 34 5.78 -19.63 -33.00
CA ARG A 34 4.72 -20.60 -33.28
C ARG A 34 3.33 -20.08 -32.89
N LYS A 35 2.63 -19.58 -33.91
CA LYS A 35 1.18 -19.67 -34.02
C LYS A 35 0.76 -21.11 -33.78
N ARG A 36 -0.11 -21.38 -32.81
CA ARG A 36 -1.06 -22.48 -32.89
C ARG A 36 -2.33 -22.09 -32.14
N ALA A 37 -3.32 -21.73 -32.95
CA ALA A 37 -4.71 -21.75 -32.58
C ALA A 37 -5.04 -23.09 -31.92
N ARG A 38 -5.65 -23.04 -30.74
CA ARG A 38 -6.30 -24.21 -30.15
C ARG A 38 -7.59 -23.75 -29.49
N GLN A 39 -8.64 -23.86 -30.30
CA GLN A 39 -10.00 -24.26 -29.93
C GLN A 39 -10.51 -23.80 -28.57
N GLU A 40 -11.33 -22.74 -28.64
CA GLU A 40 -12.47 -22.56 -27.77
C GLU A 40 -13.36 -23.81 -27.83
N GLU A 41 -13.23 -24.70 -26.86
CA GLU A 41 -14.33 -25.59 -26.49
C GLU A 41 -15.06 -24.98 -25.30
N LYS A 42 -16.25 -24.49 -25.64
CA LYS A 42 -17.34 -24.16 -24.72
C LYS A 42 -17.63 -25.37 -23.84
N SER A 43 -17.20 -25.33 -22.59
CA SER A 43 -17.75 -26.16 -21.53
C SER A 43 -18.41 -25.25 -20.51
N SER A 44 -19.72 -25.15 -20.64
CA SER A 44 -20.66 -24.65 -19.65
C SER A 44 -20.59 -25.52 -18.40
N ARG A 45 -19.60 -25.25 -17.54
CA ARG A 45 -19.55 -25.80 -16.19
C ARG A 45 -20.34 -24.87 -15.30
N LYS A 46 -21.57 -25.29 -15.02
CA LYS A 46 -22.47 -24.77 -14.00
C LYS A 46 -21.72 -24.81 -12.66
N THR A 47 -21.11 -23.69 -12.28
CA THR A 47 -20.46 -23.50 -10.99
C THR A 47 -21.54 -23.63 -9.93
N GLN A 48 -21.55 -24.76 -9.22
CA GLN A 48 -22.24 -24.84 -7.94
C GLN A 48 -21.58 -23.83 -7.00
N PRO A 49 -22.34 -23.14 -6.14
CA PRO A 49 -21.76 -22.23 -5.17
C PRO A 49 -20.82 -23.03 -4.24
N ASP A 50 -19.60 -22.51 -4.13
CA ASP A 50 -18.51 -22.95 -3.29
C ASP A 50 -18.97 -23.23 -1.84
N GLN A 51 -19.07 -24.52 -1.47
CA GLN A 51 -19.05 -24.92 -0.05
C GLN A 51 -17.62 -24.92 0.51
N ALA A 52 -16.60 -24.65 -0.31
CA ALA A 52 -15.20 -24.61 0.12
C ALA A 52 -14.81 -23.31 0.87
N GLN A 53 -15.66 -22.28 0.88
CA GLN A 53 -15.35 -21.01 1.54
C GLN A 53 -15.71 -20.95 3.03
N GLN A 54 -16.48 -21.89 3.57
CA GLN A 54 -16.94 -21.84 4.98
C GLN A 54 -15.86 -22.18 6.02
N ASN A 55 -14.70 -22.67 5.61
CA ASN A 55 -13.61 -23.03 6.53
C ASN A 55 -12.49 -21.98 6.60
N LEU A 56 -12.70 -20.77 6.05
CA LEU A 56 -11.71 -19.71 6.23
C LEU A 56 -11.70 -19.29 7.72
N PRO A 57 -10.53 -19.18 8.37
CA PRO A 57 -10.39 -18.78 9.77
C PRO A 57 -11.14 -17.48 10.13
N SER A 58 -11.35 -16.64 9.12
CA SER A 58 -12.12 -15.40 9.17
C SER A 58 -13.59 -15.58 9.53
N PHE A 59 -14.26 -16.58 8.94
CA PHE A 59 -15.66 -16.85 9.23
C PHE A 59 -15.82 -17.36 10.65
N GLN A 60 -14.87 -18.17 11.12
CA GLN A 60 -14.85 -18.63 12.50
C GLN A 60 -14.70 -17.47 13.49
N LEU A 61 -13.85 -16.49 13.19
CA LEU A 61 -13.70 -15.29 14.02
C LEU A 61 -14.97 -14.42 13.99
N ALA A 62 -15.60 -14.25 12.83
CA ALA A 62 -16.88 -13.55 12.73
C ALA A 62 -17.99 -14.24 13.52
N ASP A 63 -18.13 -15.57 13.39
CA ASP A 63 -19.10 -16.37 14.13
C ASP A 63 -18.85 -16.30 15.64
N ALA A 64 -17.59 -16.37 16.08
CA ALA A 64 -17.20 -16.22 17.48
C ALA A 64 -17.54 -14.82 18.03
N LEU A 65 -17.34 -13.77 17.24
CA LEU A 65 -17.73 -12.40 17.60
C LEU A 65 -19.25 -12.25 17.70
N VAL A 66 -20.00 -12.84 16.76
CA VAL A 66 -21.47 -12.85 16.80
C VAL A 66 -21.95 -13.58 18.06
N GLU A 67 -21.37 -14.74 18.36
CA GLU A 67 -21.69 -15.49 19.57
C GLU A 67 -21.37 -14.68 20.84
N LEU A 68 -20.20 -14.04 20.90
CA LEU A 68 -19.78 -13.18 22.01
C LEU A 68 -20.78 -12.06 22.25
N PHE A 69 -21.15 -11.31 21.22
CA PHE A 69 -22.08 -10.17 21.37
C PHE A 69 -23.53 -10.59 21.60
N THR A 70 -23.92 -11.78 21.13
CA THR A 70 -25.25 -12.33 21.41
C THR A 70 -25.38 -12.74 22.87
N LYS A 71 -24.36 -13.39 23.44
CA LYS A 71 -24.35 -13.83 24.84
C LYS A 71 -24.02 -12.69 25.82
N HIS A 72 -23.14 -11.78 25.43
CA HIS A 72 -22.61 -10.70 26.26
C HIS A 72 -22.62 -9.37 25.49
N PRO A 73 -23.78 -8.71 25.33
CA PRO A 73 -23.90 -7.52 24.49
C PRO A 73 -23.04 -6.33 24.95
N GLY A 74 -22.75 -6.21 26.25
CA GLY A 74 -21.84 -5.18 26.78
C GLY A 74 -20.41 -5.28 26.23
N MET A 75 -19.99 -6.48 25.80
CA MET A 75 -18.67 -6.66 25.20
C MET A 75 -18.50 -5.94 23.87
N ALA A 76 -19.57 -5.51 23.19
CA ALA A 76 -19.45 -4.71 21.97
C ALA A 76 -18.72 -3.37 22.21
N GLU A 77 -18.88 -2.80 23.40
CA GLU A 77 -18.20 -1.55 23.81
C GLU A 77 -16.84 -1.83 24.44
N ASP A 78 -16.73 -2.90 25.23
CA ASP A 78 -15.50 -3.22 25.97
C ASP A 78 -14.43 -3.90 25.10
N LEU A 79 -14.82 -4.71 24.11
CA LEU A 79 -13.86 -5.47 23.29
C LEU A 79 -12.89 -4.57 22.53
N PRO A 80 -13.31 -3.48 21.85
CA PRO A 80 -12.36 -2.56 21.21
C PRO A 80 -11.34 -1.97 22.19
N ILE A 81 -11.78 -1.59 23.39
CA ILE A 81 -10.92 -1.01 24.44
C ILE A 81 -9.92 -2.07 24.92
N LEU A 82 -10.38 -3.29 25.11
CA LEU A 82 -9.55 -4.43 25.49
C LEU A 82 -8.48 -4.72 24.44
N LEU A 83 -8.85 -4.76 23.16
CA LEU A 83 -7.90 -4.99 22.07
C LEU A 83 -6.85 -3.87 21.98
N ILE A 84 -7.25 -2.60 22.16
CA ILE A 84 -6.29 -1.47 22.22
C ILE A 84 -5.31 -1.64 23.39
N ARG A 85 -5.80 -2.02 24.58
CA ARG A 85 -4.95 -2.27 25.75
C ARG A 85 -3.98 -3.43 25.52
N LEU A 86 -4.46 -4.53 24.92
CA LEU A 86 -3.63 -5.67 24.55
C LEU A 86 -2.53 -5.24 23.56
N CYS A 87 -2.87 -4.52 22.49
CA CYS A 87 -1.91 -4.00 21.52
C CYS A 87 -0.89 -3.04 22.13
N SER A 88 -1.25 -2.38 23.24
CA SER A 88 -0.34 -1.51 24.01
C SER A 88 0.65 -2.31 24.89
N GLY A 89 0.66 -3.64 24.78
CA GLY A 89 1.53 -4.55 25.54
C GLY A 89 1.00 -4.90 26.94
N SER A 90 -0.24 -4.52 27.27
CA SER A 90 -0.86 -4.97 28.52
C SER A 90 -1.26 -6.44 28.44
N SER A 91 -1.16 -7.17 29.54
CA SER A 91 -1.77 -8.50 29.65
C SER A 91 -3.22 -8.40 30.15
N PHE A 92 -4.06 -9.33 29.72
CA PHE A 92 -5.45 -9.43 30.13
C PHE A 92 -5.77 -10.83 30.64
N SER A 93 -6.25 -10.91 31.88
CA SER A 93 -6.68 -12.18 32.48
C SER A 93 -8.19 -12.34 32.33
N LEU A 94 -8.63 -13.48 31.80
CA LEU A 94 -10.04 -13.78 31.62
C LEU A 94 -10.77 -14.14 32.92
N GLN A 95 -10.05 -14.43 34.02
CA GLN A 95 -10.65 -14.92 35.26
C GLN A 95 -11.67 -13.95 35.89
N GLN A 96 -11.60 -12.66 35.53
CA GLN A 96 -12.49 -11.63 36.04
C GLN A 96 -13.65 -11.30 35.10
N SER A 97 -13.69 -11.91 33.91
CA SER A 97 -14.73 -11.62 32.91
C SER A 97 -15.87 -12.63 33.00
N GLU A 98 -17.11 -12.13 33.09
CA GLU A 98 -18.31 -12.95 32.97
C GLU A 98 -18.48 -13.58 31.57
N ALA A 99 -17.73 -13.06 30.58
CA ALA A 99 -17.70 -13.54 29.20
C ALA A 99 -16.49 -14.44 28.90
N GLN A 100 -15.87 -15.04 29.92
CA GLN A 100 -14.60 -15.77 29.81
C GLN A 100 -14.55 -16.74 28.63
N GLU A 101 -15.50 -17.67 28.51
CA GLU A 101 -15.47 -18.72 27.48
C GLU A 101 -15.60 -18.16 26.06
N ALA A 102 -16.56 -17.27 25.83
CA ALA A 102 -16.78 -16.68 24.50
C ALA A 102 -15.62 -15.75 24.11
N LEU A 103 -15.07 -14.99 25.07
CA LEU A 103 -13.94 -14.11 24.83
C LEU A 103 -12.63 -14.88 24.62
N GLU A 104 -12.43 -16.00 25.33
CA GLU A 104 -11.31 -16.91 25.10
C GLU A 104 -11.32 -17.41 23.65
N ASN A 105 -12.48 -17.83 23.14
CA ASN A 105 -12.61 -18.31 21.77
C ASN A 105 -12.19 -17.23 20.75
N VAL A 106 -12.64 -15.99 20.93
CA VAL A 106 -12.24 -14.86 20.09
C VAL A 106 -10.73 -14.60 20.16
N LEU A 107 -10.15 -14.59 21.36
CA LEU A 107 -8.72 -14.31 21.55
C LEU A 107 -7.82 -15.42 20.98
N VAL A 108 -8.24 -16.69 21.07
CA VAL A 108 -7.54 -17.83 20.43
C VAL A 108 -7.56 -17.70 18.90
N LEU A 109 -8.68 -17.29 18.32
CA LEU A 109 -8.78 -17.06 16.88
C LEU A 109 -7.95 -15.85 16.41
N LEU A 110 -7.51 -14.99 17.34
CA LEU A 110 -6.59 -13.88 17.08
C LEU A 110 -5.11 -14.26 17.21
N GLU A 111 -4.77 -15.50 17.60
CA GLU A 111 -3.38 -15.96 17.71
C GLU A 111 -2.55 -15.76 16.43
N PRO A 112 -3.07 -16.05 15.21
CA PRO A 112 -2.32 -15.80 13.97
C PRO A 112 -1.93 -14.34 13.74
N TYR A 113 -2.56 -13.41 14.45
CA TYR A 113 -2.32 -11.98 14.35
C TYR A 113 -1.40 -11.45 15.45
N GLY A 114 -0.96 -12.31 16.39
CA GLY A 114 0.01 -11.96 17.44
C GLY A 114 -0.56 -11.98 18.86
N VAL A 115 -1.81 -12.38 19.06
CA VAL A 115 -2.28 -12.70 20.41
C VAL A 115 -1.61 -13.98 20.89
N GLU A 116 -1.11 -14.03 22.11
CA GLU A 116 -0.55 -15.25 22.69
C GLU A 116 -1.06 -15.40 24.13
N LYS A 117 -1.33 -16.65 24.53
CA LYS A 117 -1.69 -16.98 25.90
C LYS A 117 -0.43 -17.33 26.68
N ASP A 118 -0.14 -16.56 27.72
CA ASP A 118 1.04 -16.76 28.56
C ASP A 118 0.89 -17.97 29.50
N ALA A 119 1.98 -18.33 30.17
CA ALA A 119 2.00 -19.43 31.13
C ALA A 119 1.09 -19.22 32.35
N THR A 120 0.69 -17.97 32.64
CA THR A 120 -0.26 -17.63 33.71
C THR A 120 -1.71 -17.78 33.27
N GLY A 121 -1.95 -18.03 31.98
CA GLY A 121 -3.27 -18.07 31.36
C GLY A 121 -3.83 -16.70 30.98
N SER A 122 -3.01 -15.64 31.05
CA SER A 122 -3.36 -14.30 30.58
C SER A 122 -3.03 -14.16 29.09
N PHE A 123 -3.84 -13.38 28.38
CA PHE A 123 -3.59 -13.07 26.99
C PHE A 123 -2.76 -11.80 26.87
N LEU A 124 -1.80 -11.80 25.96
CA LEU A 124 -0.95 -10.65 25.67
C LEU A 124 -0.76 -10.55 24.15
N TRP A 125 -0.50 -9.34 23.66
CA TRP A 125 -0.18 -9.16 22.26
C TRP A 125 1.33 -9.21 22.08
N HIS A 126 1.84 -10.30 21.52
CA HIS A 126 3.22 -10.35 21.06
C HIS A 126 3.33 -9.72 19.68
N ALA A 127 4.10 -8.64 19.64
CA ALA A 127 4.77 -8.20 18.43
C ALA A 127 5.29 -9.42 17.65
N PRO A 128 5.01 -9.56 16.35
CA PRO A 128 5.67 -10.59 15.55
C PRO A 128 7.18 -10.45 15.75
N ARG A 129 7.82 -11.56 16.15
CA ARG A 129 9.20 -11.57 16.68
C ARG A 129 10.14 -10.74 15.78
N PRO A 130 11.04 -9.94 16.39
CA PRO A 130 12.06 -9.18 15.67
C PRO A 130 13.13 -10.15 15.14
N GLY A 131 12.82 -10.74 13.99
CA GLY A 131 13.68 -11.61 13.19
C GLY A 131 13.38 -11.49 11.69
N ALA A 132 12.28 -10.83 11.33
CA ALA A 132 12.08 -10.20 10.03
C ALA A 132 12.35 -8.69 10.22
N ALA A 133 13.22 -8.13 9.38
CA ALA A 133 13.84 -6.81 9.53
C ALA A 133 12.89 -5.66 9.93
N ALA A 134 13.46 -4.75 10.70
CA ALA A 134 12.86 -3.63 11.41
C ALA A 134 11.80 -2.83 10.65
N ARG A 135 10.59 -2.72 11.26
CA ARG A 135 9.79 -1.49 11.23
C ARG A 135 9.12 -1.34 12.60
N SER A 136 9.79 -0.64 13.51
CA SER A 136 9.39 -0.35 14.89
C SER A 136 8.05 0.39 15.04
N ASN A 137 7.44 0.84 13.94
CA ASN A 137 6.13 1.52 13.93
C ASN A 137 4.96 0.56 13.61
N HIS A 138 5.17 -0.75 13.55
CA HIS A 138 4.11 -1.69 13.15
C HIS A 138 3.10 -2.06 14.25
N HIS A 139 3.40 -1.80 15.52
CA HIS A 139 2.51 -2.17 16.63
C HIS A 139 1.19 -1.38 16.60
N GLU A 140 1.25 -0.07 16.38
CA GLU A 140 0.08 0.81 16.31
C GLU A 140 -0.90 0.43 15.19
N LEU A 141 -0.40 -0.19 14.11
CA LEU A 141 -1.21 -0.59 12.96
C LEU A 141 -1.69 -2.04 13.03
N THR A 142 -1.36 -2.80 14.07
CA THR A 142 -1.73 -4.23 14.11
C THR A 142 -3.23 -4.41 14.29
N LEU A 143 -3.85 -3.64 15.18
CA LEU A 143 -5.30 -3.60 15.32
C LEU A 143 -5.98 -3.15 14.02
N VAL A 144 -5.40 -2.15 13.34
CA VAL A 144 -5.88 -1.68 12.03
C VAL A 144 -5.79 -2.79 10.99
N ARG A 145 -4.73 -3.60 10.99
CA ARG A 145 -4.57 -4.74 10.08
C ARG A 145 -5.58 -5.85 10.36
N VAL A 146 -5.86 -6.14 11.64
CA VAL A 146 -6.88 -7.13 12.04
C VAL A 146 -8.27 -6.67 11.62
N VAL A 147 -8.62 -5.42 11.93
CA VAL A 147 -9.89 -4.82 11.52
C VAL A 147 -10.00 -4.80 9.99
N ARG A 148 -8.93 -4.42 9.29
CA ARG A 148 -8.90 -4.44 7.82
C ARG A 148 -9.07 -5.85 7.26
N ALA A 149 -8.35 -6.84 7.79
CA ALA A 149 -8.46 -8.22 7.34
C ALA A 149 -9.88 -8.76 7.52
N LEU A 150 -10.50 -8.46 8.66
CA LEU A 150 -11.90 -8.79 8.95
C LEU A 150 -12.87 -8.14 7.95
N LEU A 151 -12.70 -6.85 7.68
CA LEU A 151 -13.55 -6.11 6.74
C LEU A 151 -13.37 -6.60 5.29
N ASP A 152 -12.12 -6.80 4.86
CA ASP A 152 -11.79 -7.32 3.53
C ASP A 152 -12.43 -8.71 3.32
N GLN A 153 -12.41 -9.58 4.33
CA GLN A 153 -12.99 -10.92 4.28
C GLN A 153 -14.52 -10.93 4.27
N MET A 154 -15.18 -9.96 4.91
CA MET A 154 -16.63 -9.76 4.82
C MET A 154 -17.08 -9.10 3.51
N GLY A 155 -16.15 -8.83 2.58
CA GLY A 155 -16.44 -8.13 1.33
C GLY A 155 -16.57 -6.62 1.48
N PHE A 156 -16.29 -6.06 2.66
CA PHE A 156 -16.10 -4.62 2.86
C PHE A 156 -14.64 -4.24 2.54
N SER A 157 -14.20 -4.62 1.34
CA SER A 157 -12.84 -4.30 0.94
C SER A 157 -12.72 -2.83 0.54
N ALA A 158 -11.50 -2.29 0.61
CA ALA A 158 -11.22 -0.95 0.10
C ALA A 158 -11.64 -0.79 -1.37
N ALA A 159 -11.59 -1.86 -2.17
CA ALA A 159 -12.08 -1.85 -3.55
C ALA A 159 -13.61 -1.68 -3.62
N VAL A 160 -14.37 -2.37 -2.75
CA VAL A 160 -15.84 -2.22 -2.69
C VAL A 160 -16.24 -0.83 -2.21
N VAL A 161 -15.49 -0.24 -1.27
CA VAL A 161 -15.68 1.15 -0.83
C VAL A 161 -15.38 2.13 -1.98
N LEU A 162 -14.26 1.94 -2.69
CA LEU A 162 -13.90 2.77 -3.84
C LEU A 162 -14.90 2.66 -5.00
N ASP A 163 -15.45 1.47 -5.25
CA ASP A 163 -16.48 1.26 -6.26
C ASP A 163 -17.79 1.95 -5.85
N TYR A 164 -18.14 1.93 -4.56
CA TYR A 164 -19.28 2.68 -4.02
C TYR A 164 -19.10 4.20 -4.16
N GLU A 165 -17.90 4.71 -3.85
CA GLU A 165 -17.55 6.12 -3.95
C GLU A 165 -17.50 6.61 -5.40
N LYS A 166 -16.89 5.83 -6.30
CA LYS A 166 -16.87 6.10 -7.76
C LYS A 166 -18.25 5.96 -8.39
N GLY A 167 -19.14 5.14 -7.80
CA GLY A 167 -20.49 4.86 -8.27
C GLY A 167 -21.52 5.98 -8.06
N GLY A 168 -21.19 7.06 -7.33
CA GLY A 168 -21.98 8.28 -7.24
C GLY A 168 -23.44 8.08 -6.83
N LYS A 169 -23.74 8.13 -5.52
CA LYS A 169 -25.09 8.34 -4.95
C LYS A 169 -26.24 7.68 -5.73
N GLN A 170 -26.28 6.35 -5.82
CA GLN A 170 -27.59 5.70 -5.80
C GLN A 170 -27.87 5.26 -4.37
N PRO A 171 -28.92 5.78 -3.71
CA PRO A 171 -29.35 5.21 -2.45
C PRO A 171 -29.73 3.76 -2.75
N ALA A 172 -29.03 2.81 -2.13
CA ALA A 172 -29.44 1.43 -2.11
C ALA A 172 -30.80 1.37 -1.41
N SER A 173 -31.87 1.46 -2.19
CA SER A 173 -33.18 1.00 -1.75
C SER A 173 -33.03 -0.49 -1.49
N VAL A 174 -32.97 -0.85 -0.20
CA VAL A 174 -33.19 -2.22 0.25
C VAL A 174 -34.66 -2.52 -0.01
N SER A 175 -34.98 -2.86 -1.26
CA SER A 175 -36.31 -3.33 -1.64
C SER A 175 -36.17 -4.40 -2.72
N ASN A 176 -36.55 -5.60 -2.29
CA ASN A 176 -37.08 -6.72 -3.08
C ASN A 176 -36.09 -7.77 -3.59
N LEU A 177 -35.92 -8.80 -2.75
CA LEU A 177 -36.07 -10.19 -3.21
C LEU A 177 -37.45 -10.37 -3.88
N ASP A 178 -37.49 -11.26 -4.87
CA ASP A 178 -38.64 -11.73 -5.65
C ASP A 178 -39.16 -10.84 -6.80
N LYS A 179 -38.70 -11.13 -8.03
CA LYS A 179 -39.48 -11.92 -9.02
C LYS A 179 -38.80 -12.05 -10.38
N ASN A 180 -38.69 -13.30 -10.83
CA ASN A 180 -38.60 -13.76 -12.22
C ASN A 180 -39.60 -13.03 -13.15
N VAL A 181 -39.15 -12.47 -14.28
CA VAL A 181 -39.85 -12.55 -15.59
C VAL A 181 -38.83 -12.50 -16.74
N VAL A 182 -39.11 -13.37 -17.71
CA VAL A 182 -38.41 -13.79 -18.93
C VAL A 182 -38.65 -12.85 -20.13
N THR A 183 -37.85 -13.01 -21.20
CA THR A 183 -37.97 -12.54 -22.62
C THR A 183 -37.71 -11.05 -22.88
N SER A 184 -37.00 -10.56 -23.91
CA SER A 184 -36.37 -11.07 -25.16
C SER A 184 -35.63 -9.89 -25.86
N PRO A 185 -34.83 -10.11 -26.94
CA PRO A 185 -33.73 -9.23 -27.35
C PRO A 185 -34.00 -8.33 -28.57
N SER A 186 -33.27 -7.20 -28.72
CA SER A 186 -32.96 -6.52 -30.01
C SER A 186 -32.03 -5.29 -29.82
N PRO A 187 -31.49 -4.61 -30.85
CA PRO A 187 -30.15 -4.85 -31.41
C PRO A 187 -29.19 -3.65 -31.37
N ASN A 188 -27.91 -3.96 -31.57
CA ASN A 188 -26.76 -3.11 -31.93
C ASN A 188 -27.09 -1.82 -32.73
N PRO A 189 -26.34 -0.73 -32.49
CA PRO A 189 -25.71 -0.06 -33.62
C PRO A 189 -24.22 0.25 -33.43
N LYS A 190 -23.53 -0.07 -34.52
CA LYS A 190 -22.15 0.21 -34.94
C LYS A 190 -21.60 1.56 -34.46
N ARG A 191 -20.37 1.54 -33.90
CA ARG A 191 -19.52 2.74 -33.74
C ARG A 191 -18.35 2.64 -34.72
N PRO A 192 -18.14 3.64 -35.61
CA PRO A 192 -17.02 3.63 -36.54
C PRO A 192 -15.71 4.01 -35.85
N SER A 193 -14.66 3.29 -36.23
CA SER A 193 -13.26 3.60 -35.96
C SER A 193 -12.82 4.80 -36.81
N VAL A 194 -12.15 5.75 -36.17
CA VAL A 194 -11.23 6.65 -36.87
C VAL A 194 -9.98 6.82 -36.01
N ALA A 195 -8.91 6.18 -36.48
CA ALA A 195 -7.55 6.47 -36.08
C ALA A 195 -7.20 7.85 -36.65
N ALA A 196 -6.86 8.80 -35.77
CA ALA A 196 -6.23 10.05 -36.13
C ALA A 196 -5.03 10.25 -35.21
N ALA A 197 -3.85 10.00 -35.76
CA ALA A 197 -2.58 10.37 -35.16
C ALA A 197 -2.55 11.90 -34.98
N GLN A 198 -2.68 12.35 -33.73
CA GLN A 198 -2.52 13.75 -33.36
C GLN A 198 -1.03 14.10 -33.31
N LYS A 199 -0.68 15.06 -34.15
CA LYS A 199 0.59 15.76 -34.22
C LYS A 199 0.68 16.69 -32.99
N PRO A 200 1.81 16.77 -32.25
CA PRO A 200 1.91 17.61 -31.06
C PRO A 200 1.85 19.09 -31.48
N SER A 201 0.73 19.73 -31.14
CA SER A 201 0.40 21.11 -31.46
C SER A 201 0.57 21.96 -30.21
N ALA A 202 1.46 22.95 -30.30
CA ALA A 202 1.66 24.07 -29.38
C ALA A 202 2.03 23.70 -27.93
N ALA A 203 3.09 24.32 -27.41
CA ALA A 203 3.43 24.32 -26.00
C ALA A 203 2.22 24.85 -25.21
N HIS A 204 1.41 23.94 -24.69
CA HIS A 204 0.33 24.24 -23.78
C HIS A 204 1.00 24.75 -22.50
N ASP A 205 0.64 25.97 -22.10
CA ASP A 205 1.11 26.58 -20.85
C ASP A 205 0.49 25.81 -19.67
N SER A 206 1.12 24.67 -19.33
CA SER A 206 0.70 23.73 -18.29
C SER A 206 0.66 24.35 -16.89
N SER A 207 1.25 25.54 -16.73
CA SER A 207 1.27 26.29 -15.48
C SER A 207 -0.13 26.58 -14.92
N LYS A 208 -1.13 26.80 -15.80
CA LYS A 208 -2.51 27.11 -15.37
C LYS A 208 -3.29 25.89 -14.86
N ASP A 209 -2.87 24.69 -15.25
CA ASP A 209 -3.56 23.46 -14.91
C ASP A 209 -3.07 22.88 -13.57
N ILE A 210 -1.89 23.31 -13.09
CA ILE A 210 -1.30 22.88 -11.81
C ILE A 210 -2.22 23.19 -10.62
N PRO A 211 -2.71 24.43 -10.40
CA PRO A 211 -3.56 24.72 -9.24
C PRO A 211 -4.88 23.92 -9.25
N VAL A 212 -5.44 23.68 -10.45
CA VAL A 212 -6.67 22.90 -10.61
C VAL A 212 -6.44 21.45 -10.22
N LEU A 213 -5.29 20.87 -10.61
CA LEU A 213 -4.95 19.51 -10.22
C LEU A 213 -4.67 19.40 -8.72
N VAL A 214 -3.95 20.36 -8.14
CA VAL A 214 -3.68 20.42 -6.69
C VAL A 214 -4.98 20.47 -5.89
N GLN A 215 -5.90 21.36 -6.25
CA GLN A 215 -7.22 21.44 -5.59
C GLN A 215 -8.02 20.15 -5.74
N ARG A 216 -7.95 19.48 -6.90
CA ARG A 216 -8.59 18.18 -7.10
C ARG A 216 -8.00 17.11 -6.19
N ILE A 217 -6.68 17.05 -6.07
CA ILE A 217 -5.96 16.11 -5.21
C ILE A 217 -6.34 16.35 -3.75
N ILE A 218 -6.21 17.59 -3.26
CA ILE A 218 -6.56 17.95 -1.88
C ILE A 218 -8.04 17.68 -1.58
N GLY A 219 -8.92 17.98 -2.53
CA GLY A 219 -10.36 17.71 -2.40
C GLY A 219 -10.71 16.21 -2.40
N SER A 220 -9.90 15.37 -3.05
CA SER A 220 -10.10 13.91 -3.07
C SER A 220 -9.44 13.20 -1.89
N PHE A 221 -8.40 13.80 -1.30
CA PHE A 221 -7.58 13.23 -0.24
C PHE A 221 -7.41 14.24 0.91
N PRO A 222 -8.39 14.34 1.83
CA PRO A 222 -8.34 15.33 2.92
C PRO A 222 -7.17 15.06 3.87
N GLY A 223 -6.46 16.12 4.26
CA GLY A 223 -5.28 16.07 5.14
C GLY A 223 -3.94 15.92 4.40
N LEU A 224 -3.95 15.74 3.08
CA LEU A 224 -2.75 15.64 2.25
C LEU A 224 -2.09 17.02 2.00
N ASP A 225 -2.75 18.12 2.31
CA ASP A 225 -2.27 19.48 2.05
C ASP A 225 -0.87 19.72 2.62
N LYS A 226 -0.64 19.36 3.89
CA LYS A 226 0.66 19.55 4.55
C LYS A 226 1.73 18.59 4.04
N GLU A 227 1.37 17.35 3.77
CA GLU A 227 2.28 16.32 3.27
C GLU A 227 2.74 16.64 1.84
N LEU A 228 1.84 17.14 1.00
CA LEU A 228 2.16 17.57 -0.36
C LEU A 228 3.11 18.76 -0.37
N ILE A 229 2.91 19.72 0.55
CA ILE A 229 3.83 20.85 0.73
C ILE A 229 5.22 20.35 1.15
N GLY A 230 5.30 19.50 2.19
CA GLY A 230 6.56 18.94 2.64
C GLY A 230 7.29 18.17 1.55
N LEU A 231 6.57 17.34 0.79
CA LEU A 231 7.12 16.61 -0.34
C LEU A 231 7.67 17.53 -1.44
N CYS A 232 6.98 18.64 -1.73
CA CYS A 232 7.45 19.65 -2.67
C CYS A 232 8.70 20.39 -2.16
N GLU A 233 8.78 20.67 -0.86
CA GLU A 233 9.96 21.30 -0.23
C GLU A 233 11.18 20.37 -0.30
N THR A 234 11.02 19.08 0.02
CA THR A 234 12.07 18.05 -0.13
C THR A 234 12.64 18.01 -1.55
N ILE A 235 11.79 18.08 -2.58
CA ILE A 235 12.25 18.10 -3.98
C ILE A 235 12.98 19.42 -4.31
N LEU A 236 12.53 20.56 -3.76
CA LEU A 236 13.22 21.84 -3.93
C LEU A 236 14.59 21.88 -3.27
N GLU A 237 14.81 21.09 -2.21
CA GLU A 237 16.11 20.89 -1.55
C GLU A 237 17.07 20.02 -2.38
N GLY A 238 16.57 19.41 -3.46
CA GLY A 238 17.35 18.59 -4.39
C GLY A 238 17.29 17.09 -4.09
N GLU A 239 16.44 16.67 -3.16
CA GLU A 239 16.22 15.26 -2.88
C GLU A 239 15.21 14.63 -3.87
N SER A 240 15.37 13.34 -4.17
CA SER A 240 14.43 12.59 -4.99
C SER A 240 13.40 11.88 -4.11
N VAL A 241 12.13 11.91 -4.52
CA VAL A 241 11.05 11.27 -3.77
C VAL A 241 10.48 10.07 -4.51
N ALA A 242 10.53 8.90 -3.88
CA ALA A 242 9.85 7.69 -4.36
C ALA A 242 8.34 7.78 -4.09
N LEU A 243 7.53 7.42 -5.09
CA LEU A 243 6.10 7.19 -4.92
C LEU A 243 5.78 5.70 -4.71
N ASP A 244 6.80 4.84 -4.78
CA ASP A 244 6.67 3.43 -4.47
C ASP A 244 6.46 3.24 -2.97
N GLY A 245 5.46 2.43 -2.60
CA GLY A 245 5.03 2.23 -1.22
C GLY A 245 3.74 2.96 -0.83
N ILE A 246 3.22 3.87 -1.66
CA ILE A 246 1.88 4.44 -1.48
C ILE A 246 0.83 3.36 -1.79
N PRO A 247 0.00 2.93 -0.82
CA PRO A 247 -0.95 1.82 -1.02
C PRO A 247 -2.18 2.20 -1.85
N ASN A 248 -2.46 3.51 -2.00
CA ASN A 248 -3.59 4.00 -2.78
C ASN A 248 -3.14 4.36 -4.20
N GLU A 249 -3.44 3.47 -5.15
CA GLU A 249 -3.07 3.65 -6.57
C GLU A 249 -3.62 4.94 -7.18
N ASN A 250 -4.84 5.37 -6.81
CA ASN A 250 -5.38 6.62 -7.36
C ASN A 250 -4.60 7.85 -6.87
N LEU A 251 -4.13 7.83 -5.61
CA LEU A 251 -3.27 8.89 -5.07
C LEU A 251 -1.90 8.85 -5.76
N LYS A 252 -1.32 7.65 -5.91
CA LYS A 252 -0.04 7.45 -6.61
C LYS A 252 -0.10 7.99 -8.04
N ASP A 253 -1.14 7.65 -8.81
CA ASP A 253 -1.35 8.13 -10.17
C ASP A 253 -1.54 9.65 -10.24
N ALA A 254 -2.29 10.22 -9.29
CA ALA A 254 -2.53 11.65 -9.23
C ALA A 254 -1.27 12.44 -8.88
N LEU A 255 -0.48 11.96 -7.91
CA LEU A 255 0.83 12.53 -7.58
C LEU A 255 1.81 12.38 -8.73
N SER A 256 1.87 11.21 -9.37
CA SER A 256 2.70 10.98 -10.57
C SER A 256 2.35 11.97 -11.68
N SER A 257 1.07 12.20 -11.94
CA SER A 257 0.59 13.18 -12.94
C SER A 257 0.99 14.60 -12.57
N LEU A 258 0.91 14.95 -11.28
CA LEU A 258 1.33 16.26 -10.78
C LEU A 258 2.85 16.46 -10.95
N MET A 259 3.67 15.46 -10.60
CA MET A 259 5.13 15.53 -10.75
C MET A 259 5.54 15.70 -12.22
N GLU A 260 4.89 14.95 -13.12
CA GLU A 260 5.11 15.08 -14.57
C GLU A 260 4.68 16.46 -15.09
N MET A 261 3.57 17.02 -14.61
CA MET A 261 3.14 18.39 -14.94
C MET A 261 4.11 19.46 -14.42
N CYS A 262 4.72 19.23 -13.26
CA CYS A 262 5.79 20.05 -12.72
C CYS A 262 7.12 19.90 -13.49
N SER A 263 7.14 19.09 -14.55
CA SER A 263 8.33 18.80 -15.36
C SER A 263 9.47 18.19 -14.55
N LEU A 264 9.12 17.37 -13.54
CA LEU A 264 10.09 16.59 -12.79
C LEU A 264 10.54 15.36 -13.58
N GLU A 265 11.79 14.98 -13.37
CA GLU A 265 12.41 13.84 -14.03
C GLU A 265 12.30 12.59 -13.16
N LYS A 266 12.07 11.44 -13.80
CA LYS A 266 12.12 10.14 -13.13
C LYS A 266 13.59 9.74 -12.99
N CYS A 267 14.06 9.58 -11.77
CA CYS A 267 15.42 9.16 -11.46
C CYS A 267 15.42 7.82 -10.74
N GLU A 268 16.39 6.96 -11.06
CA GLU A 268 16.64 5.74 -10.27
C GLU A 268 17.23 6.18 -8.93
N MET A 269 16.60 5.76 -7.83
CA MET A 269 17.13 6.01 -6.50
C MET A 269 18.10 4.89 -6.16
N GLU A 270 19.27 5.25 -5.65
CA GLU A 270 20.17 4.28 -5.05
C GLU A 270 19.48 3.83 -3.76
N ASP A 271 19.08 2.56 -3.70
CA ASP A 271 18.66 1.99 -2.43
C ASP A 271 19.91 2.06 -1.54
N ASP A 272 19.83 2.86 -0.47
CA ASP A 272 20.82 2.87 0.60
C ASP A 272 20.75 1.51 1.30
N GLU A 273 21.24 0.47 0.61
CA GLU A 273 21.53 -0.83 1.18
C GLU A 273 22.65 -0.58 2.17
N ASP A 274 22.26 -0.29 3.42
CA ASP A 274 23.13 -0.33 4.57
C ASP A 274 23.97 -1.61 4.45
N GLU A 275 25.28 -1.44 4.21
CA GLU A 275 26.27 -2.50 4.10
C GLU A 275 26.38 -3.20 5.47
N ASP A 276 25.37 -3.96 5.86
CA ASP A 276 25.42 -4.88 7.00
C ASP A 276 26.27 -6.09 6.56
N GLU A 277 27.59 -5.87 6.60
CA GLU A 277 28.61 -6.91 6.59
C GLU A 277 28.27 -7.97 7.67
N ASP A 278 28.38 -9.24 7.28
CA ASP A 278 28.47 -10.44 8.14
C ASP A 278 27.16 -11.18 8.55
N THR A 279 26.35 -11.61 7.59
CA THR A 279 25.49 -12.80 7.80
C THR A 279 25.78 -13.94 6.82
N ASP A 280 26.64 -14.85 7.29
CA ASP A 280 27.14 -16.06 6.64
C ASP A 280 26.09 -17.21 6.66
N GLN A 281 24.84 -16.96 6.23
CA GLN A 281 23.79 -17.99 6.18
C GLN A 281 23.31 -18.26 4.76
N LYS A 282 23.84 -19.35 4.21
CA LYS A 282 23.41 -20.05 2.99
C LYS A 282 21.97 -20.56 3.11
N ASN A 283 20.99 -19.70 2.87
CA ASN A 283 19.67 -20.14 2.47
C ASN A 283 19.32 -19.46 1.15
N GLU A 284 19.38 -20.23 0.06
CA GLU A 284 19.02 -19.84 -1.30
C GLU A 284 17.49 -19.67 -1.39
N GLU A 285 16.96 -18.56 -0.85
CA GLU A 285 15.61 -18.13 -1.20
C GLU A 285 15.60 -17.56 -2.63
N PRO A 286 14.50 -17.77 -3.37
CA PRO A 286 14.42 -17.40 -4.78
C PRO A 286 14.61 -15.88 -4.93
N GLU A 287 15.62 -15.49 -5.71
CA GLU A 287 15.91 -14.11 -6.08
C GLU A 287 14.62 -13.39 -6.51
N THR A 288 14.02 -12.62 -5.60
CA THR A 288 13.02 -11.64 -5.96
C THR A 288 13.75 -10.64 -6.83
N THR A 289 13.29 -10.45 -8.05
CA THR A 289 13.88 -9.49 -8.98
C THR A 289 13.79 -8.10 -8.36
N ASN A 290 14.89 -7.61 -7.79
CA ASN A 290 15.01 -6.25 -7.27
C ASN A 290 14.87 -5.29 -8.47
N SER A 291 13.64 -4.88 -8.73
CA SER A 291 13.37 -3.79 -9.65
C SER A 291 13.87 -2.51 -8.98
N PRO A 292 14.69 -1.70 -9.68
CA PRO A 292 15.22 -0.46 -9.11
C PRO A 292 14.06 0.46 -8.68
N THR A 293 14.19 1.07 -7.51
CA THR A 293 13.25 2.06 -6.98
C THR A 293 13.30 3.31 -7.86
N ILE A 294 12.15 3.75 -8.39
CA ILE A 294 12.07 4.95 -9.25
C ILE A 294 11.45 6.10 -8.46
N GLY A 295 12.18 7.22 -8.37
CA GLY A 295 11.75 8.46 -7.74
C GLY A 295 11.53 9.60 -8.74
N TYR A 296 11.02 10.73 -8.23
CA TYR A 296 10.92 12.00 -8.95
C TYR A 296 11.85 13.03 -8.33
N GLY A 297 12.66 13.68 -9.17
CA GLY A 297 13.59 14.73 -8.77
C GLY A 297 13.58 15.92 -9.71
N LEU A 298 14.32 16.96 -9.34
CA LEU A 298 14.55 18.10 -10.23
C LEU A 298 15.39 17.68 -11.44
N PRO A 299 15.02 18.09 -12.66
CA PRO A 299 15.82 17.78 -13.85
C PRO A 299 17.17 18.50 -13.79
N GLU A 300 18.22 17.87 -14.32
CA GLU A 300 19.53 18.51 -14.41
C GLU A 300 19.58 19.54 -15.55
N GLY A 301 20.17 20.71 -15.28
CA GLY A 301 20.45 21.73 -16.29
C GLY A 301 19.37 22.81 -16.46
N PRO A 302 19.14 23.33 -17.69
CA PRO A 302 18.35 24.54 -17.89
C PRO A 302 16.85 24.38 -17.56
N ALA A 303 16.34 23.15 -17.51
CA ALA A 303 14.95 22.85 -17.17
C ALA A 303 14.66 22.98 -15.67
N GLN A 304 15.70 22.96 -14.82
CA GLN A 304 15.57 22.99 -13.35
C GLN A 304 14.78 24.21 -12.86
N GLY A 305 15.06 25.40 -13.42
CA GLY A 305 14.38 26.63 -13.02
C GLY A 305 12.88 26.63 -13.33
N THR A 306 12.47 26.02 -14.44
CA THR A 306 11.06 25.86 -14.80
C THR A 306 10.35 24.91 -13.83
N ALA A 307 10.97 23.75 -13.54
CA ALA A 307 10.42 22.78 -12.60
C ALA A 307 10.27 23.35 -11.19
N GLN A 308 11.28 24.06 -10.68
CA GLN A 308 11.21 24.75 -9.40
C GLN A 308 10.09 25.79 -9.34
N THR A 309 9.86 26.51 -10.45
CA THR A 309 8.76 27.49 -10.52
C THR A 309 7.41 26.79 -10.47
N SER A 310 7.25 25.68 -11.19
CA SER A 310 6.03 24.87 -11.15
C SER A 310 5.76 24.30 -9.76
N ILE A 311 6.78 23.78 -9.06
CA ILE A 311 6.63 23.30 -7.67
C ILE A 311 6.22 24.44 -6.73
N LYS A 312 6.82 25.63 -6.87
CA LYS A 312 6.40 26.79 -6.05
C LYS A 312 4.95 27.18 -6.30
N ASN A 313 4.45 27.01 -7.52
CA ASN A 313 3.02 27.22 -7.81
C ASN A 313 2.14 26.16 -7.14
N VAL A 314 2.61 24.92 -6.98
CA VAL A 314 1.91 23.88 -6.19
C VAL A 314 1.80 24.29 -4.73
N ILE A 315 2.89 24.76 -4.12
CA ILE A 315 2.92 25.16 -2.70
C ILE A 315 1.99 26.36 -2.44
N GLN A 316 1.80 27.23 -3.43
CA GLN A 316 0.94 28.41 -3.32
C GLN A 316 -0.54 28.16 -3.65
N ALA A 317 -0.89 26.99 -4.21
CA ALA A 317 -2.24 26.67 -4.69
C ALA A 317 -3.16 26.13 -3.58
#